data_AF-A0AAN8VC99-F1
#
_entry.id   AF-A0AAN8VC99-F1
#
_cell.length_a   1.000
_cell.length_b   1.000
_cell.length_c   1.000
_cell.angle_alpha   90.00
_cell.angle_beta   90.00
_cell.angle_gamma   90.00
#
_symmetry.space_group_name_H-M   'P 1'
#
loop_
_entity.id
_entity.type
_entity.pdbx_description
1 polymer ?
#
loop_
_entity_poly.entity_id
_entity_poly.type
_entity_poly.pdbx_seq_one_letter_code
_entity_poly.pdbx_strand_id
1 'polypeptide(L)'
;MSRPKNVTLMACFLVLHGALLSTPGLGEDEMALVPDADDSVADGPTIEISSGPESILGFLDSCEKKISDECGQDIYDDIFGSEEIAPVSTSCCEELMEMGRECHDTIVDLVLRNVKDATQKEQFRKKSDETFRSCVSIIANGGLAKDDESNLPKF
;
A
#
# COMPACT_ATOMS: atom_id res chain seq x y z
N MET A 1 -21.53 -43.44 -5.61
CA MET A 1 -21.14 -42.52 -6.70
C MET A 1 -19.93 -41.73 -6.23
N SER A 2 -18.73 -42.09 -6.70
CA SER A 2 -17.48 -41.36 -6.43
C SER A 2 -16.88 -40.92 -7.76
N ARG A 3 -16.57 -39.63 -7.89
CA ARG A 3 -15.85 -39.06 -9.04
C ARG A 3 -14.34 -39.32 -8.87
N PRO A 4 -13.62 -39.77 -9.91
CA PRO A 4 -12.15 -39.84 -9.87
C PRO A 4 -11.51 -38.46 -10.10
N LYS A 5 -10.42 -38.18 -9.39
CA LYS A 5 -9.59 -36.97 -9.56
C LYS A 5 -8.62 -37.20 -10.71
N ASN A 6 -8.87 -36.56 -11.84
CA ASN A 6 -8.00 -36.59 -13.00
C ASN A 6 -6.85 -35.58 -12.82
N VAL A 7 -5.70 -36.11 -12.41
CA VAL A 7 -4.38 -35.55 -12.68
C VAL A 7 -4.19 -35.57 -14.20
N THR A 8 -4.39 -34.44 -14.89
CA THR A 8 -3.88 -34.14 -16.26
C THR A 8 -4.37 -32.76 -16.66
N LEU A 9 -3.52 -31.73 -16.58
CA LEU A 9 -3.45 -30.58 -17.50
C LEU A 9 -2.40 -29.53 -17.06
N MET A 10 -1.23 -29.99 -16.64
CA MET A 10 -0.03 -29.16 -16.48
C MET A 10 0.86 -29.35 -17.71
N ALA A 11 0.36 -28.90 -18.88
CA ALA A 11 1.13 -28.80 -20.11
C ALA A 11 0.29 -28.05 -21.15
N CYS A 12 0.43 -26.72 -21.27
CA CYS A 12 0.14 -25.93 -22.49
C CYS A 12 0.30 -24.41 -22.30
N PHE A 13 1.42 -23.91 -21.75
CA PHE A 13 1.65 -22.44 -21.73
C PHE A 13 2.99 -21.95 -22.30
N LEU A 14 3.85 -22.83 -22.80
CA LEU A 14 5.17 -22.43 -23.32
C LEU A 14 5.32 -22.60 -24.82
N VAL A 15 4.34 -22.14 -25.59
CA VAL A 15 4.53 -21.83 -27.01
C VAL A 15 3.60 -20.66 -27.32
N LEU A 16 4.08 -19.40 -27.29
CA LEU A 16 3.50 -18.31 -28.10
C LEU A 16 4.19 -16.92 -28.10
N HIS A 17 5.40 -16.71 -27.57
CA HIS A 17 6.12 -15.45 -27.87
C HIS A 17 7.59 -15.70 -28.21
N GLY A 18 7.79 -16.22 -29.42
CA GLY A 18 9.06 -16.10 -30.14
C GLY A 18 8.97 -14.95 -31.14
N ALA A 19 10.10 -14.24 -31.27
CA ALA A 19 10.47 -13.25 -32.28
C ALA A 19 9.98 -11.80 -32.11
N LEU A 20 10.86 -10.96 -31.55
CA LEU A 20 11.10 -9.62 -32.09
C LEU A 20 12.60 -9.48 -32.39
N LEU A 21 12.93 -9.65 -33.67
CA LEU A 21 14.23 -9.35 -34.26
C LEU A 21 14.38 -7.84 -34.44
N SER A 22 15.62 -7.41 -34.28
CA SER A 22 16.17 -6.07 -34.34
C SER A 22 15.82 -5.27 -35.60
N THR A 23 15.69 -3.94 -35.46
CA THR A 23 16.00 -2.98 -36.53
C THR A 23 17.09 -2.02 -36.04
N PRO A 24 18.13 -1.73 -36.85
CA PRO A 24 19.05 -0.63 -36.60
C PRO A 24 18.71 0.59 -37.47
N GLY A 25 18.82 1.78 -36.87
CA GLY A 25 19.51 2.92 -37.50
C GLY A 25 18.68 4.04 -38.15
N LEU A 26 19.07 5.26 -37.73
CA LEU A 26 19.16 6.56 -38.43
C LEU A 26 17.98 7.53 -38.37
N GLY A 27 18.28 8.73 -37.86
CA GLY A 27 17.49 9.95 -38.07
C GLY A 27 17.59 10.95 -36.92
N GLU A 28 18.72 11.64 -36.82
CA GLU A 28 18.91 12.87 -36.03
C GLU A 28 18.28 14.09 -36.74
N ASP A 29 17.94 15.10 -35.92
CA ASP A 29 17.56 16.49 -36.24
C ASP A 29 16.13 16.80 -36.72
N GLU A 30 15.32 17.44 -35.86
CA GLU A 30 14.91 18.85 -36.08
C GLU A 30 14.26 19.46 -34.81
N MET A 31 14.68 20.68 -34.52
CA MET A 31 14.34 21.50 -33.36
C MET A 31 13.13 22.37 -33.66
N ALA A 32 12.12 22.38 -32.79
CA ALA A 32 11.09 23.40 -32.83
C ALA A 32 10.76 23.89 -31.41
N LEU A 33 11.10 25.16 -31.18
CA LEU A 33 10.76 25.96 -30.01
C LEU A 33 9.25 25.99 -29.77
N VAL A 34 8.84 25.91 -28.51
CA VAL A 34 7.53 26.40 -28.05
C VAL A 34 7.72 27.15 -26.72
N PRO A 35 7.06 28.31 -26.53
CA PRO A 35 7.53 29.38 -25.66
C PRO A 35 7.14 29.22 -24.18
N ASP A 36 7.94 29.86 -23.33
CA ASP A 36 7.59 30.26 -21.97
C ASP A 36 6.38 31.22 -21.96
N ALA A 37 5.32 30.83 -21.26
CA ALA A 37 4.24 31.64 -20.69
C ALA A 37 3.27 30.68 -19.99
N ASP A 38 2.61 30.94 -18.87
CA ASP A 38 2.59 31.98 -17.85
C ASP A 38 1.67 31.41 -16.75
N ASP A 39 2.03 31.70 -15.50
CA ASP A 39 1.23 31.82 -14.28
C ASP A 39 -0.10 31.05 -14.09
N SER A 40 -0.18 30.28 -12.99
CA SER A 40 -1.27 30.33 -11.98
C SER A 40 -1.09 29.18 -10.98
N VAL A 41 -0.18 29.37 -10.00
CA VAL A 41 -0.10 28.50 -8.83
C VAL A 41 -1.25 28.87 -7.89
N ALA A 42 -2.30 28.06 -7.90
CA ALA A 42 -3.31 28.11 -6.84
C ALA A 42 -2.68 27.56 -5.56
N ASP A 43 -2.68 28.41 -4.53
CA ASP A 43 -2.20 28.18 -3.17
C ASP A 43 -2.91 26.96 -2.54
N GLY A 44 -2.30 25.78 -2.70
CA GLY A 44 -2.55 24.61 -1.88
C GLY A 44 -1.39 24.44 -0.89
N PRO A 45 -1.56 23.74 0.25
CA PRO A 45 -0.49 23.58 1.23
C PRO A 45 0.72 22.91 0.57
N THR A 46 1.78 23.67 0.31
CA THR A 46 3.07 23.13 -0.07
C THR A 46 3.67 22.51 1.17
N ILE A 47 3.68 21.18 1.24
CA ILE A 47 4.63 20.49 2.11
C ILE A 47 6.00 20.82 1.53
N GLU A 48 6.74 21.72 2.18
CA GLU A 48 8.14 22.02 1.91
C GLU A 48 8.99 20.78 2.27
N ILE A 49 8.84 19.72 1.48
CA ILE A 49 9.71 18.54 1.54
C ILE A 49 11.01 18.98 0.90
N SER A 50 12.00 19.28 1.74
CA SER A 50 13.40 19.52 1.36
C SER A 50 13.77 18.54 0.25
N SER A 51 13.83 19.06 -0.98
CA SER A 51 13.82 18.27 -2.21
C SER A 51 15.17 17.62 -2.43
N GLY A 52 15.30 16.38 -1.97
CA GLY A 52 16.36 15.46 -2.33
C GLY A 52 15.83 14.03 -2.24
N PRO A 53 16.26 13.10 -3.11
CA PRO A 53 15.86 11.69 -3.01
C PRO A 53 16.22 11.06 -1.65
N GLU A 54 17.17 11.66 -0.91
CA GLU A 54 17.49 11.25 0.45
C GLU A 54 16.39 11.58 1.49
N SER A 55 15.55 12.61 1.27
CA SER A 55 14.55 13.01 2.27
C SER A 55 13.30 12.14 2.26
N ILE A 56 12.82 11.73 1.07
CA ILE A 56 11.68 10.82 0.96
C ILE A 56 12.06 9.41 1.42
N LEU A 57 13.24 8.92 1.03
CA LEU A 57 13.71 7.60 1.48
C LEU A 57 13.94 7.58 3.00
N GLY A 58 14.52 8.64 3.57
CA GLY A 58 14.66 8.77 5.02
C GLY A 58 13.32 8.84 5.75
N PHE A 59 12.32 9.51 5.17
CA PHE A 59 10.97 9.53 5.71
C PHE A 59 10.34 8.13 5.72
N LEU A 60 10.37 7.43 4.58
CA LEU A 60 9.81 6.07 4.46
C LEU A 60 10.52 5.09 5.41
N ASP A 61 11.85 5.14 5.51
CA ASP A 61 12.63 4.36 6.48
C ASP A 61 12.21 4.65 7.93
N SER A 62 11.89 5.90 8.27
CA SER A 62 11.37 6.25 9.59
C SER A 62 9.96 5.73 9.87
N CYS A 63 9.14 5.58 8.82
CA CYS A 63 7.81 5.01 8.92
C CYS A 63 7.85 3.49 9.11
N GLU A 64 8.63 2.80 8.28
CA GLU A 64 8.78 1.34 8.30
C GLU A 64 9.30 0.83 9.65
N LYS A 65 10.20 1.57 10.29
CA LYS A 65 10.75 1.21 11.62
C LYS A 65 9.72 1.15 12.75
N LYS A 66 8.52 1.70 12.56
CA LYS A 66 7.47 1.76 13.58
C LYS A 66 6.44 0.65 13.45
N ILE A 67 6.56 -0.20 12.43
CA ILE A 67 5.65 -1.30 12.18
C ILE A 67 6.47 -2.58 11.99
N SER A 68 6.03 -3.66 12.62
CA SER A 68 6.63 -4.98 12.42
C SER A 68 6.25 -5.55 11.05
N ASP A 69 7.05 -6.47 10.53
CA ASP A 69 6.74 -7.18 9.27
C ASP A 69 5.38 -7.89 9.34
N GLU A 70 5.06 -8.48 10.49
CA GLU A 70 3.77 -9.15 10.74
C GLU A 70 2.60 -8.16 10.65
N CYS A 71 2.68 -7.04 11.38
CA CYS A 71 1.62 -6.06 11.34
C CYS A 71 1.52 -5.32 10.00
N GLY A 72 2.65 -5.10 9.34
CA GLY A 72 2.69 -4.57 7.97
C GLY A 72 1.96 -5.49 6.99
N GLN A 73 2.15 -6.80 7.10
CA GLN A 73 1.45 -7.79 6.28
C GLN A 73 -0.04 -7.84 6.61
N ASP A 74 -0.42 -7.87 7.88
CA ASP A 74 -1.83 -7.86 8.33
C ASP A 74 -2.58 -6.64 7.77
N ILE A 75 -1.98 -5.45 7.88
CA ILE A 75 -2.58 -4.21 7.39
C ILE A 75 -2.60 -4.16 5.86
N TYR A 76 -1.55 -4.66 5.20
CA TYR A 76 -1.53 -4.77 3.75
C TYR A 76 -2.66 -5.67 3.25
N ASP A 77 -2.84 -6.83 3.87
CA ASP A 77 -3.86 -7.80 3.50
C ASP A 77 -5.27 -7.28 3.80
N ASP A 78 -5.46 -6.57 4.91
CA ASP A 78 -6.71 -5.87 5.20
C ASP A 78 -7.04 -4.83 4.13
N ILE A 79 -6.07 -4.13 3.53
CA ILE A 79 -6.32 -3.06 2.54
C ILE A 79 -6.38 -3.59 1.09
N PHE A 80 -5.47 -4.48 0.72
CA PHE A 80 -5.24 -4.89 -0.67
C PHE A 80 -5.67 -6.34 -0.96
N GLY A 81 -6.01 -7.11 0.07
CA GLY A 81 -6.50 -8.48 -0.05
C GLY A 81 -7.86 -8.59 -0.75
N SER A 82 -8.05 -9.70 -1.45
CA SER A 82 -9.27 -10.02 -2.22
C SER A 82 -10.44 -10.53 -1.37
N GLU A 83 -10.21 -10.84 -0.10
CA GLU A 83 -11.21 -11.36 0.83
C GLU A 83 -11.28 -10.45 2.08
N GLU A 84 -12.40 -10.51 2.79
CA GLU A 84 -12.47 -9.99 4.16
C GLU A 84 -11.64 -10.92 5.04
N ILE A 85 -10.37 -10.57 5.21
CA ILE A 85 -9.45 -11.24 6.14
C ILE A 85 -9.85 -10.83 7.56
N ALA A 86 -9.37 -11.58 8.56
CA ALA A 86 -9.60 -11.23 9.95
C ALA A 86 -9.28 -9.73 10.20
N PRO A 87 -10.05 -9.05 11.07
CA PRO A 87 -9.77 -7.65 11.39
C PRO A 87 -8.34 -7.48 11.90
N VAL A 88 -7.71 -6.35 11.57
CA VAL A 88 -6.38 -5.98 12.11
C VAL A 88 -6.39 -6.12 13.63
N SER A 89 -5.41 -6.86 14.16
CA SER A 89 -5.31 -7.15 15.58
C SER A 89 -5.11 -5.88 16.42
N THR A 90 -5.48 -5.93 17.71
CA THR A 90 -5.29 -4.79 18.62
C THR A 90 -3.82 -4.37 18.70
N SER A 91 -2.87 -5.31 18.74
CA SER A 91 -1.43 -5.03 18.76
C SER A 91 -0.98 -4.34 17.47
N CYS A 92 -1.45 -4.80 16.31
CA CYS A 92 -1.12 -4.14 15.03
C CYS A 92 -1.78 -2.78 14.89
N CYS A 93 -2.94 -2.56 15.51
CA CYS A 93 -3.52 -1.23 15.63
C CYS A 93 -2.69 -0.31 16.54
N GLU A 94 -2.06 -0.82 17.62
CA GLU A 94 -1.16 -0.02 18.45
C GLU A 94 0.06 0.44 17.64
N GLU A 95 0.70 -0.46 16.87
CA GLU A 95 1.81 -0.14 15.97
C GLU A 95 1.39 0.85 14.86
N LEU A 96 0.22 0.64 14.23
CA LEU A 96 -0.30 1.56 13.22
C LEU A 96 -0.56 2.97 13.77
N MET A 97 -1.02 3.07 15.03
CA MET A 97 -1.20 4.37 15.69
C MET A 97 0.14 5.02 16.04
N GLU A 98 1.17 4.24 16.42
CA GLU A 98 2.52 4.75 16.63
C GLU A 98 3.18 5.22 15.33
N MET A 99 2.99 4.46 14.24
CA MET A 99 3.40 4.81 12.89
C MET A 99 2.79 6.15 12.46
N GLY A 100 1.49 6.29 12.69
CA GLY A 100 0.73 7.52 12.48
C GLY A 100 0.16 7.65 11.07
N ARG A 101 -0.81 8.56 10.93
CA ARG A 101 -1.59 8.73 9.69
C ARG A 101 -0.74 9.15 8.49
N GLU A 102 0.20 10.06 8.68
CA GLU A 102 1.04 10.56 7.58
C GLU A 102 1.86 9.44 6.93
N CYS A 103 2.46 8.57 7.74
CA CYS A 103 3.19 7.39 7.27
C CYS A 103 2.26 6.41 6.54
N HIS A 104 1.10 6.12 7.14
CA HIS A 104 0.09 5.24 6.55
C HIS A 104 -0.36 5.71 5.17
N ASP A 105 -0.82 6.95 5.08
CA ASP A 105 -1.34 7.53 3.84
C ASP A 105 -0.24 7.59 2.76
N THR A 106 0.99 7.94 3.15
CA THR A 106 2.13 8.01 2.21
C THR A 106 2.51 6.64 1.65
N ILE A 107 2.59 5.62 2.50
CA ILE A 107 2.92 4.25 2.08
C ILE A 107 1.81 3.70 1.18
N VAL A 108 0.54 3.90 1.55
CA VAL A 108 -0.61 3.48 0.75
C VAL A 108 -0.59 4.16 -0.62
N ASP A 109 -0.40 5.47 -0.67
CA ASP A 109 -0.33 6.21 -1.94
C ASP A 109 0.85 5.73 -2.81
N LEU A 110 2.00 5.37 -2.20
CA LEU A 110 3.13 4.80 -2.93
C LEU A 110 2.77 3.45 -3.57
N VAL A 111 2.10 2.57 -2.83
CA VAL A 111 1.60 1.27 -3.35
C VAL A 111 0.61 1.51 -4.50
N LEU A 112 -0.32 2.46 -4.33
CA LEU A 112 -1.36 2.79 -5.31
C LEU A 112 -0.83 3.37 -6.63
N ARG A 113 0.40 3.88 -6.67
CA ARG A 113 1.06 4.28 -7.93
C ARG A 113 1.21 3.10 -8.90
N ASN A 114 1.31 1.87 -8.39
CA ASN A 114 1.46 0.67 -9.20
C ASN A 114 0.12 0.06 -9.66
N VAL A 115 -0.99 0.45 -9.05
CA VAL A 115 -2.34 0.05 -9.49
C VAL A 115 -2.66 0.82 -10.77
N LYS A 116 -3.31 0.19 -11.75
CA LYS A 116 -3.67 0.85 -13.03
C LYS A 116 -5.14 1.22 -13.10
N ASP A 117 -6.01 0.39 -12.55
CA ASP A 117 -7.45 0.61 -12.57
C ASP A 117 -7.86 1.67 -11.53
N ALA A 118 -8.51 2.73 -11.98
CA ALA A 118 -8.89 3.86 -11.13
C ALA A 118 -9.97 3.49 -10.11
N THR A 119 -10.89 2.59 -10.47
CA THR A 119 -11.94 2.12 -9.57
C THR A 119 -11.33 1.31 -8.44
N GLN A 120 -10.39 0.42 -8.76
CA GLN A 120 -9.66 -0.38 -7.79
C GLN A 120 -8.80 0.49 -6.87
N LYS A 121 -8.14 1.54 -7.40
CA LYS A 121 -7.42 2.52 -6.55
C LYS A 121 -8.34 3.15 -5.52
N GLU A 122 -9.52 3.60 -5.96
CA GLU A 122 -10.48 4.25 -5.07
C GLU A 122 -11.00 3.29 -3.99
N GLN A 123 -11.25 2.03 -4.37
CA GLN A 123 -11.63 0.99 -3.42
C GLN A 123 -10.54 0.76 -2.36
N PHE A 124 -9.27 0.66 -2.76
CA PHE A 124 -8.17 0.49 -1.82
C PHE A 124 -7.95 1.72 -0.94
N ARG A 125 -8.14 2.95 -1.46
CA ARG A 125 -8.11 4.17 -0.62
C ARG A 125 -9.20 4.13 0.45
N LYS A 126 -10.43 3.81 0.05
CA LYS A 126 -11.55 3.69 1.00
C LYS A 126 -11.27 2.63 2.06
N LYS A 127 -10.77 1.46 1.66
CA LYS A 127 -10.42 0.38 2.59
C LYS A 127 -9.30 0.82 3.55
N SER A 128 -8.26 1.47 3.04
CA SER A 128 -7.17 2.05 3.83
C SER A 128 -7.64 3.05 4.89
N ASP A 129 -8.56 3.94 4.53
CA ASP A 129 -9.17 4.88 5.48
C ASP A 129 -10.03 4.17 6.53
N GLU A 130 -10.78 3.15 6.11
CA GLU A 130 -11.60 2.32 7.00
C GLU A 130 -10.73 1.55 8.00
N THR A 131 -9.63 0.93 7.55
CA THR A 131 -8.62 0.25 8.39
C THR A 131 -8.09 1.19 9.46
N PHE A 132 -7.61 2.37 9.08
CA PHE A 132 -7.05 3.32 10.05
C PHE A 132 -8.11 3.79 11.06
N ARG A 133 -9.33 4.11 10.60
CA ARG A 133 -10.43 4.53 11.48
C ARG A 133 -10.88 3.40 12.42
N SER A 134 -10.85 2.16 11.95
CA SER A 134 -11.12 0.99 12.77
C SER A 134 -10.08 0.88 13.89
N CYS A 135 -8.79 1.02 13.58
CA CYS A 135 -7.75 1.02 14.59
C CYS A 135 -7.87 2.17 15.60
N VAL A 136 -8.20 3.39 15.16
CA VAL A 136 -8.51 4.50 16.09
C VAL A 136 -9.63 4.10 17.06
N SER A 137 -10.66 3.43 16.56
CA SER A 137 -11.79 2.97 17.38
C SER A 137 -11.39 1.84 18.33
N ILE A 138 -10.58 0.88 17.88
CA ILE A 138 -10.07 -0.22 18.71
C ILE A 138 -9.22 0.33 19.86
N ILE A 139 -8.32 1.27 19.60
CA ILE A 139 -7.48 1.88 20.64
C ILE A 139 -8.30 2.72 21.61
N ALA A 140 -9.27 3.50 21.12
CA ALA A 140 -10.16 4.28 21.97
C ALA A 140 -11.04 3.40 22.88
N ASN A 141 -11.54 2.27 22.36
CA ASN A 141 -12.42 1.35 23.09
C ASN A 141 -11.64 0.34 23.96
N GLY A 142 -10.42 -0.03 23.56
CA GLY A 142 -9.51 -0.91 24.31
C GLY A 142 -8.89 -0.24 25.54
N GLY A 143 -8.99 1.09 25.64
CA GLY A 143 -8.68 1.84 26.86
C GLY A 143 -9.61 1.54 28.05
N LEU A 144 -10.74 0.84 27.82
CA LEU A 144 -11.65 0.37 28.88
C LEU A 144 -11.37 -1.07 29.35
N ALA A 145 -10.39 -1.76 28.76
CA ALA A 145 -10.06 -3.16 29.10
C ALA A 145 -8.70 -3.31 29.80
N LYS A 146 -8.01 -2.22 30.12
CA LYS A 146 -6.65 -2.25 30.71
C LYS A 146 -6.64 -2.40 32.25
N ASP A 147 -7.76 -2.73 32.90
CA ASP A 147 -7.87 -2.92 34.36
C ASP A 147 -8.19 -4.34 34.86
N ASP A 148 -8.32 -5.37 34.01
CA ASP A 148 -8.73 -6.73 34.48
C ASP A 148 -7.77 -7.90 34.16
N GLU A 149 -6.51 -7.66 33.76
CA GLU A 149 -5.50 -8.74 33.66
C GLU A 149 -4.73 -8.96 34.99
N SER A 150 -5.29 -8.53 36.11
CA SER A 150 -4.74 -8.78 37.45
C SER A 150 -5.49 -9.87 38.24
N ASN A 151 -6.52 -10.52 37.66
CA ASN A 151 -7.36 -11.44 38.43
C ASN A 151 -7.85 -12.69 37.68
N LEU A 152 -6.99 -13.32 36.88
CA LEU A 152 -7.27 -14.68 36.43
C LEU A 152 -6.75 -15.71 37.47
N PRO A 153 -7.60 -16.60 38.01
CA PRO A 153 -7.17 -17.63 38.94
C PRO A 153 -6.23 -18.61 38.22
N LYS A 154 -5.05 -18.81 38.80
CA LYS A 154 -4.15 -19.91 38.43
C LYS A 154 -4.85 -21.23 38.79
N PHE A 155 -5.15 -22.03 37.78
CA PHE A 155 -5.47 -23.45 37.91
C PHE A 155 -4.32 -24.28 37.37
#